data_AF-A0A1Y4J916-F1
#
_entry.id   AF-A0A1Y4J916-F1
#
_cell.length_a   1.000
_cell.length_b   1.000
_cell.length_c   1.000
_cell.angle_alpha   90.00
_cell.angle_beta   90.00
_cell.angle_gamma   90.00
#
_symmetry.space_group_name_H-M   'P 1'
#
loop_
_entity.id
_entity.type
_entity.pdbx_description
1 polymer ?
#
loop_
_entity_poly.entity_id
_entity_poly.type
_entity_poly.pdbx_seq_one_letter_code
_entity_poly.pdbx_strand_id
1 'polypeptide(L)' 'MNLRNLNMVISDYYSSLEIKQKSEFIKKVIETCGFSYPTFMTKMRKGSWSKLERGAIERIIKEDKHADTD' A
#
# COMPACT_ATOMS: atom_id res chain seq x y z
N MET A 1 18.21 -4.28 5.68
CA MET A 1 17.05 -4.29 4.77
C MET A 1 17.22 -3.22 3.71
N ASN A 2 17.29 -3.63 2.43
CA ASN A 2 17.55 -2.77 1.28
C ASN A 2 16.30 -1.92 0.93
N LEU A 3 16.43 -0.59 0.97
CA LEU A 3 15.35 0.39 0.72
C LEU A 3 14.77 0.36 -0.70
N ARG A 4 15.45 -0.28 -1.67
CA ARG A 4 15.03 -0.39 -3.07
C ARG A 4 13.95 -1.45 -3.32
N ASN A 5 13.79 -2.45 -2.45
CA ASN A 5 12.85 -3.56 -2.68
C ASN A 5 11.40 -3.27 -2.24
N LEU A 6 11.18 -2.29 -1.37
CA LEU A 6 9.86 -2.03 -0.78
C LEU A 6 8.86 -1.39 -1.74
N ASN A 7 9.34 -0.55 -2.67
CA ASN A 7 8.47 0.04 -3.69
C ASN A 7 7.88 -1.03 -4.62
N MET A 8 8.70 -2.04 -4.93
CA MET A 8 8.29 -3.21 -5.72
C MET A 8 7.23 -4.01 -4.96
N VAL A 9 7.43 -4.29 -3.66
CA VAL A 9 6.44 -5.01 -2.84
C VAL A 9 5.05 -4.32 -2.80
N ILE A 10 5.00 -2.99 -2.62
CA ILE A 10 3.71 -2.26 -2.59
C ILE A 10 3.03 -2.32 -3.96
N SER A 11 3.80 -2.12 -5.04
CA SER A 11 3.27 -2.16 -6.40
C SER A 11 2.83 -3.56 -6.82
N ASP A 12 3.58 -4.60 -6.45
CA ASP A 12 3.27 -6.00 -6.75
C ASP A 12 2.01 -6.45 -6.01
N TYR A 13 1.91 -6.12 -4.72
CA TYR A 13 0.71 -6.37 -3.94
C TYR A 13 -0.49 -5.67 -4.58
N TYR A 14 -0.40 -4.36 -4.80
CA TYR A 14 -1.48 -3.60 -5.42
C TYR A 14 -1.87 -4.18 -6.79
N SER A 15 -0.91 -4.61 -7.61
CA SER A 15 -1.18 -5.18 -8.94
C SER A 15 -1.90 -6.52 -8.87
N SER A 16 -1.59 -7.34 -7.86
CA SER A 16 -2.24 -8.64 -7.60
C SER A 16 -3.69 -8.55 -7.13
N LEU A 17 -4.11 -7.39 -6.59
CA LEU A 17 -5.47 -7.19 -6.09
C LEU A 17 -6.51 -7.06 -7.22
N GLU A 18 -7.71 -7.55 -6.97
CA GLU A 18 -8.87 -7.28 -7.83
C GLU A 18 -9.34 -5.83 -7.72
N ILE A 19 -10.18 -5.38 -8.66
CA ILE A 19 -10.66 -3.99 -8.74
C ILE A 19 -11.31 -3.53 -7.42
N LYS A 20 -12.11 -4.41 -6.78
CA LYS A 20 -12.76 -4.11 -5.50
C LYS A 20 -11.73 -3.95 -4.37
N GLN A 21 -10.83 -4.93 -4.24
CA GLN A 21 -9.77 -4.94 -3.23
C GLN A 21 -8.81 -3.76 -3.40
N LYS A 22 -8.51 -3.35 -4.64
CA LYS A 22 -7.72 -2.14 -4.93
C LYS A 22 -8.38 -0.91 -4.32
N SER A 23 -9.69 -0.75 -4.49
CA SER A 23 -10.43 0.39 -3.93
C SER A 23 -10.34 0.43 -2.40
N GLU A 24 -10.52 -0.73 -1.75
CA GLU A 24 -10.45 -0.84 -0.29
C GLU A 24 -9.04 -0.60 0.25
N PHE A 25 -8.03 -1.19 -0.39
CA PHE A 25 -6.63 -0.96 -0.05
C PHE A 25 -6.27 0.52 -0.15
N ILE A 26 -6.67 1.17 -1.25
CA ILE A 26 -6.40 2.61 -1.43
C ILE A 26 -7.07 3.41 -0.31
N LYS A 27 -8.34 3.12 0.02
CA LYS A 27 -9.06 3.77 1.14
C LYS A 27 -8.32 3.60 2.47
N LYS A 28 -7.94 2.38 2.83
CA LYS A 28 -7.17 2.11 4.06
C LYS A 28 -5.87 2.90 4.09
N VAL A 29 -5.13 2.95 2.98
CA VAL A 29 -3.85 3.66 2.90
C VAL A 29 -4.03 5.18 3.03
N ILE A 30 -5.01 5.78 2.33
CA ILE A 30 -5.26 7.23 2.42
C ILE A 30 -5.73 7.64 3.82
N GLU A 31 -6.57 6.82 4.46
CA GLU A 31 -7.06 7.06 5.82
C GLU A 31 -5.92 6.93 6.84
N THR A 32 -5.09 5.89 6.72
CA THR A 32 -3.98 5.64 7.64
C THR A 32 -2.86 6.68 7.49
N CYS A 33 -2.56 7.11 6.28
CA CYS A 33 -1.46 8.04 6.01
C CYS A 33 -1.88 9.51 5.96
N GLY A 34 -3.19 9.81 5.98
CA GLY A 34 -3.71 11.18 6.02
C GLY A 34 -3.47 11.99 4.75
N PHE A 35 -3.47 11.38 3.57
CA PHE A 35 -3.33 12.08 2.28
C PHE A 35 -4.45 11.73 1.30
N SER A 36 -4.58 12.51 0.23
CA SER A 36 -5.65 12.31 -0.77
C SER A 36 -5.32 11.21 -1.81
N TYR A 37 -6.35 10.72 -2.49
CA TYR A 37 -6.22 9.76 -3.59
C TYR A 37 -5.25 10.20 -4.72
N PRO A 38 -5.26 11.47 -5.19
CA PRO A 38 -4.26 11.94 -6.15
C PRO A 38 -2.82 11.83 -5.64
N THR A 39 -2.61 12.08 -4.33
CA THR A 39 -1.30 11.92 -3.69
C THR A 39 -0.88 10.45 -3.65
N PHE A 40 -1.81 9.55 -3.32
CA PHE A 40 -1.57 8.10 -3.40
C PHE A 40 -1.10 7.70 -4.80
N MET A 41 -1.85 8.09 -5.84
CA MET A 41 -1.53 7.73 -7.23
C MET A 41 -0.20 8.30 -7.69
N THR A 42 0.13 9.52 -7.26
CA THR A 42 1.44 10.13 -7.55
C THR A 42 2.58 9.36 -6.86
N LYS A 43 2.39 8.98 -5.59
CA LYS A 43 3.37 8.20 -4.82
C LYS A 43 3.55 6.80 -5.37
N MET A 44 2.47 6.14 -5.83
CA MET A 44 2.53 4.86 -6.52
C MET A 44 3.39 4.94 -7.78
N ARG A 45 3.15 5.92 -8.66
CA ARG A 45 3.94 6.07 -9.91
C ARG A 45 5.40 6.40 -9.64
N LYS A 46 5.68 7.24 -8.64
CA LYS A 46 7.04 7.72 -8.33
C LYS A 46 7.80 6.83 -7.34
N GLY A 47 7.14 5.91 -6.67
CA GLY A 47 7.69 5.15 -5.54
C GLY A 47 8.14 6.05 -4.36
N SER A 48 7.54 7.24 -4.21
CA SER A 48 7.99 8.27 -3.27
C SER A 48 7.32 8.16 -1.90
N TRP A 49 7.46 6.97 -1.28
CA TRP A 49 6.95 6.66 0.05
C TRP A 49 7.96 7.00 1.15
N SER A 50 7.51 7.72 2.18
CA SER A 50 8.30 7.99 3.39
C SER A 50 8.49 6.71 4.20
N LYS A 51 9.45 6.72 5.14
CA LYS A 51 9.71 5.55 6.01
C LYS A 51 8.49 5.20 6.87
N LEU A 52 7.75 6.20 7.34
CA LEU A 52 6.53 6.00 8.14
C LEU A 52 5.39 5.44 7.29
N GLU A 53 5.17 6.02 6.09
CA GLU A 53 4.15 5.54 5.15
C GLU A 53 4.41 4.08 4.77
N ARG A 54 5.67 3.71 4.48
CA ARG A 54 6.04 2.32 4.18
C ARG A 54 5.71 1.37 5.34
N GLY A 55 6.02 1.76 6.57
CA GLY A 55 5.73 0.95 7.75
C GLY A 55 4.23 0.77 7.96
N ALA A 56 3.42 1.80 7.70
CA ALA A 56 1.97 1.71 7.76
C ALA A 56 1.41 0.79 6.65
N ILE A 57 1.85 0.99 5.41
CA ILE A 57 1.40 0.17 4.26
C ILE A 57 1.80 -1.29 4.44
N GLU A 58 3.00 -1.57 4.96
CA GLU A 58 3.43 -2.95 5.22
C GLU A 58 2.54 -3.66 6.25
N ARG A 59 2.06 -2.93 7.28
CA ARG A 59 1.10 -3.48 8.25
C ARG A 59 -0.23 -3.81 7.59
N ILE A 60 -0.78 -2.87 6.80
CA ILE A 60 -2.02 -3.08 6.04
C ILE A 60 -1.93 -4.32 5.16
N ILE A 61 -0.83 -4.49 4.42
CA ILE A 61 -0.60 -5.66 3.55
C ILE A 61 -0.55 -6.96 4.36
N LYS A 62 0.10 -6.96 5.53
CA LYS A 62 0.18 -8.15 6.39
C LYS A 62 -1.17 -8.51 7.00
N GLU A 63 -1.95 -7.51 7.39
CA GLU A 63 -3.29 -7.71 7.96
C GLU A 63 -4.26 -8.26 6.91
N ASP A 64 -4.27 -7.71 5.69
CA ASP A 64 -5.12 -8.23 4.60
C ASP A 64 -4.78 -9.69 4.24
N LYS A 65 -3.49 -10.08 4.26
CA LYS A 65 -3.08 -11.47 3.96
C LYS A 65 -3.51 -12.47 5.03
N HIS A 66 -3.69 -12.03 6.27
CA HIS A 66 -4.07 -12.90 7.39
C HIS A 66 -5.59 -13.07 7.53
N ALA A 67 -6.37 -12.16 6.94
CA ALA A 67 -7.83 -12.18 7.00
C ALA A 67 -8.49 -13.28 6.14
N ASP A 68 -7.73 -13.97 5.29
CA ASP A 68 -8.20 -15.07 4.41
C ASP A 68 -8.01 -16.47 5.07
N THR A 69 -7.65 -16.54 6.36
CA THR A 69 -7.35 -17.82 7.07
C THR A 69 -8.17 -18.02 8.36
N ASP A 70 -9.31 -17.34 8.51
CA ASP A 70 -10.29 -17.63 9.59
C ASP A 70 -11.67 -17.94 8.99
#